data_AF-A0A4R6JQZ2-F1
#
_entry.id   AF-A0A4R6JQZ2-F1
#
_cell.length_a   1.000
_cell.length_b   1.000
_cell.length_c   1.000
_cell.angle_alpha   90.00
_cell.angle_beta   90.00
_cell.angle_gamma   90.00
#
_symmetry.space_group_name_H-M   'P 1'
#
loop_
_entity.id
_entity.type
_entity.pdbx_description
1 polymer ?
#
loop_
_entity_poly.entity_id
_entity_poly.type
_entity_poly.pdbx_seq_one_letter_code
_entity_poly.pdbx_strand_id
1 'polypeptide(L)'
;MIAGKPPTGSRNSRNPCSAQRAPARTPSCIRIPPGRDTLRRLAEAVDAAVLDRLICAWLTTLLEVRTGVGLALDGKTVRNTRPGTGVDVQLFSAMRHDTAVVIAQVQVPADTTEVTQIAALLDPVDITGMTITADAAHPSHDTATYLLKRDAGYAFTVKGNRPGLLTAITDRLPAAVPALAAATHTEHRNGHRVTRTIWTAPADGVDFPGAVQVFRIRRDTYAPDGQRVSKHLLHGITSLTCTATEIAAHVRSHWGIENKIHWIRDVLLGEDHHHAYLGTVAHAMAALRNLALALIRLAGHTRIKQLMERHHANKMLIPTLLNAAIR
;
A
#
# COMPACT_ATOMS: atom_id res chain seq x y z
N MET A 1 -84.29 9.99 25.22
CA MET A 1 -85.24 9.31 26.14
C MET A 1 -84.57 8.04 26.65
N ILE A 2 -84.52 7.89 27.99
CA ILE A 2 -84.30 6.66 28.78
C ILE A 2 -82.89 6.06 28.66
N ALA A 3 -81.92 6.35 29.54
CA ALA A 3 -81.79 6.04 30.98
C ALA A 3 -81.61 4.53 31.29
N GLY A 4 -80.43 4.17 31.79
CA GLY A 4 -80.13 2.87 32.38
C GLY A 4 -78.80 2.90 33.16
N LYS A 5 -78.90 3.10 34.48
CA LYS A 5 -77.79 3.04 35.45
C LYS A 5 -77.40 1.56 35.75
N PRO A 6 -76.23 1.31 36.37
CA PRO A 6 -75.49 0.03 36.32
C PRO A 6 -75.78 -0.90 37.51
N PRO A 7 -75.29 -2.15 37.50
CA PRO A 7 -75.11 -2.92 38.72
C PRO A 7 -73.67 -2.87 39.23
N THR A 8 -73.59 -2.53 40.51
CA THR A 8 -72.49 -2.72 41.45
C THR A 8 -72.19 -4.20 41.66
N GLY A 9 -70.93 -4.59 41.67
CA GLY A 9 -70.50 -5.94 42.03
C GLY A 9 -69.02 -6.00 42.37
N SER A 10 -68.69 -5.75 43.64
CA SER A 10 -67.36 -5.90 44.22
C SER A 10 -66.92 -7.36 44.26
N ARG A 11 -65.70 -7.68 43.80
CA ARG A 11 -64.86 -8.71 44.43
C ARG A 11 -63.38 -8.30 44.37
N ASN A 12 -62.81 -8.22 45.57
CA ASN A 12 -61.44 -7.89 45.88
C ASN A 12 -60.54 -9.12 45.64
N SER A 13 -59.49 -9.02 44.84
CA SER A 13 -58.32 -9.89 44.97
C SER A 13 -57.03 -9.19 44.51
N ARG A 14 -56.29 -8.68 45.50
CA ARG A 14 -54.83 -8.64 45.66
C ARG A 14 -53.96 -8.74 44.38
N ASN A 15 -53.25 -7.63 44.11
CA ASN A 15 -51.87 -7.41 43.59
C ASN A 15 -51.02 -8.65 43.17
N PRO A 16 -50.01 -8.52 42.27
CA PRO A 16 -49.27 -7.29 41.95
C PRO A 16 -48.89 -7.04 40.46
N CYS A 17 -48.52 -5.80 40.21
CA CYS A 17 -47.60 -5.30 39.19
C CYS A 17 -46.71 -6.39 38.54
N SER A 18 -47.04 -6.79 37.32
CA SER A 18 -46.13 -7.54 36.47
C SER A 18 -45.05 -6.59 35.97
N ALA A 19 -43.92 -6.56 36.69
CA ALA A 19 -42.68 -6.06 36.15
C ALA A 19 -42.43 -6.80 34.81
N GLN A 20 -42.59 -6.08 33.70
CA GLN A 20 -42.16 -6.55 32.39
C GLN A 20 -40.66 -6.83 32.50
N ARG A 21 -40.31 -8.11 32.66
CA ARG A 21 -38.96 -8.59 32.49
C ARG A 21 -38.52 -8.15 31.09
N ALA A 22 -37.49 -7.31 31.04
CA ALA A 22 -36.71 -7.12 29.83
C ALA A 22 -36.37 -8.51 29.24
N PRO A 23 -36.48 -8.71 27.92
CA PRO A 23 -36.19 -10.00 27.33
C PRO A 23 -34.76 -10.38 27.73
N ALA A 24 -34.64 -11.57 28.34
CA ALA A 24 -33.37 -12.13 28.74
C ALA A 24 -32.41 -12.04 27.53
N ARG A 25 -31.24 -11.44 27.75
CA ARG A 25 -30.13 -11.47 26.77
C ARG A 25 -30.02 -12.91 26.27
N THR A 26 -30.27 -13.11 24.99
CA THR A 26 -30.06 -14.37 24.30
C THR A 26 -28.67 -14.89 24.68
N PRO A 27 -28.52 -16.19 25.01
CA PRO A 27 -27.22 -16.73 25.37
C PRO A 27 -26.25 -16.43 24.24
N SER A 28 -25.07 -15.93 24.60
CA SER A 28 -23.99 -15.61 23.68
C SER A 28 -23.84 -16.74 22.68
N CYS A 29 -24.26 -16.52 21.43
CA CYS A 29 -23.99 -17.45 20.35
C CYS A 29 -22.49 -17.73 20.36
N ILE A 30 -22.11 -18.98 20.63
CA ILE A 30 -20.71 -19.38 20.52
C ILE A 30 -20.36 -19.18 19.04
N ARG A 31 -19.64 -18.11 18.74
CA ARG A 31 -19.18 -17.84 17.38
C ARG A 31 -18.04 -18.79 17.09
N ILE A 32 -18.38 -19.90 16.43
CA ILE A 32 -17.38 -20.84 15.92
C ILE A 32 -16.78 -20.19 14.66
N PRO A 33 -15.45 -20.01 14.59
CA PRO A 33 -14.82 -19.49 13.38
C PRO A 33 -15.08 -20.45 12.20
N PRO A 34 -15.31 -19.93 10.98
CA PRO A 34 -15.52 -20.79 9.83
C PRO A 34 -14.30 -21.70 9.62
N GLY A 35 -14.57 -22.96 9.27
CA GLY A 35 -13.51 -23.92 8.94
C GLY A 35 -12.75 -23.51 7.66
N ARG A 36 -11.57 -24.10 7.47
CA ARG A 36 -10.69 -23.86 6.32
C ARG A 36 -11.42 -23.96 4.97
N ASP A 37 -12.25 -24.99 4.79
CA ASP A 37 -12.98 -25.19 3.54
C ASP A 37 -14.02 -24.12 3.25
N THR A 38 -14.60 -23.53 4.30
CA THR A 38 -15.55 -22.42 4.15
C THR A 38 -14.82 -21.15 3.74
N LEU A 39 -13.67 -20.85 4.36
CA LEU A 39 -12.84 -19.71 3.97
C LEU A 39 -12.31 -19.86 2.54
N ARG A 40 -11.90 -21.07 2.15
CA ARG A 40 -11.47 -21.36 0.77
C ARG A 40 -12.59 -21.10 -0.23
N ARG A 41 -13.78 -21.69 -0.02
CA ARG A 41 -14.93 -21.51 -0.92
C ARG A 41 -15.35 -20.04 -1.02
N LEU A 42 -15.26 -19.30 0.07
CA LEU A 42 -15.50 -17.86 0.05
C LEU A 42 -14.49 -17.14 -0.83
N ALA A 43 -13.19 -17.42 -0.66
CA ALA A 43 -12.14 -16.81 -1.48
C ALA A 43 -12.26 -17.15 -2.97
N GLU A 44 -12.77 -18.34 -3.30
CA GLU A 44 -13.05 -18.78 -4.68
C GLU A 44 -14.30 -18.10 -5.27
N ALA A 45 -15.33 -17.84 -4.44
CA ALA A 45 -16.61 -17.31 -4.90
C ALA A 45 -16.66 -15.78 -5.01
N VAL A 46 -15.75 -15.08 -4.34
CA VAL A 46 -15.72 -13.60 -4.34
C VAL A 46 -14.98 -13.08 -5.57
N ASP A 47 -15.55 -12.07 -6.21
CA ASP A 47 -14.84 -11.25 -7.19
C ASP A 47 -13.71 -10.50 -6.48
N ALA A 48 -12.47 -10.94 -6.71
CA ALA A 48 -11.30 -10.37 -6.05
C ALA A 48 -11.08 -8.89 -6.42
N ALA A 49 -11.40 -8.48 -7.65
CA ALA A 49 -11.22 -7.09 -8.06
C ALA A 49 -12.25 -6.18 -7.37
N VAL A 50 -13.50 -6.65 -7.20
CA VAL A 50 -14.50 -5.92 -6.40
C VAL A 50 -14.08 -5.87 -4.94
N LEU A 51 -13.65 -6.99 -4.35
CA LEU A 51 -13.19 -7.05 -2.97
C LEU A 51 -12.05 -6.07 -2.70
N ASP A 52 -11.03 -6.07 -3.57
CA ASP A 52 -9.85 -5.23 -3.43
C ASP A 52 -10.20 -3.75 -3.55
N ARG A 53 -11.04 -3.37 -4.53
CA ARG A 53 -11.56 -2.00 -4.65
C ARG A 53 -12.31 -1.54 -3.41
N LEU A 54 -13.16 -2.39 -2.84
CA LEU A 54 -13.92 -2.05 -1.63
C LEU A 54 -13.02 -1.91 -0.40
N ILE A 55 -12.06 -2.81 -0.22
CA ILE A 55 -11.05 -2.73 0.85
C ILE A 55 -10.25 -1.45 0.71
N CYS A 56 -9.73 -1.17 -0.47
CA CYS A 56 -8.91 0.00 -0.76
C CYS A 56 -9.67 1.32 -0.57
N ALA A 57 -10.92 1.39 -1.05
CA ALA A 57 -11.79 2.54 -0.83
C ALA A 57 -12.05 2.76 0.66
N TRP A 58 -12.37 1.71 1.41
CA TRP A 58 -12.59 1.80 2.85
C TRP A 58 -11.32 2.23 3.61
N LEU A 59 -10.16 1.62 3.30
CA LEU A 59 -8.89 2.01 3.90
C LEU A 59 -8.55 3.48 3.62
N THR A 60 -8.87 3.98 2.43
CA THR A 60 -8.71 5.40 2.09
C THR A 60 -9.52 6.30 3.01
N THR A 61 -10.71 5.89 3.44
CA THR A 61 -11.52 6.68 4.40
C THR A 61 -10.92 6.78 5.81
N LEU A 62 -10.02 5.86 6.16
CA LEU A 62 -9.32 5.85 7.46
C LEU A 62 -8.04 6.68 7.45
N LEU A 63 -7.64 7.20 6.29
CA LEU A 63 -6.39 7.91 6.12
C LEU A 63 -6.62 9.42 6.10
N GLU A 64 -5.75 10.15 6.78
CA GLU A 64 -5.74 11.61 6.69
C GLU A 64 -5.48 12.07 5.24
N VAL A 65 -6.30 13.03 4.80
CA VAL A 65 -6.09 13.76 3.55
C VAL A 65 -4.92 14.72 3.76
N ARG A 66 -3.82 14.50 3.05
CA ARG A 66 -2.62 15.34 3.13
C ARG A 66 -2.05 15.55 1.74
N THR A 67 -1.76 16.80 1.41
CA THR A 67 -1.07 17.19 0.17
C THR A 67 0.41 16.83 0.23
N GLY A 68 1.04 16.56 -0.91
CA GLY A 68 2.47 16.21 -0.97
C GLY A 68 2.81 14.81 -0.46
N VAL A 69 1.81 14.00 -0.09
CA VAL A 69 2.02 12.57 0.19
C VAL A 69 2.38 11.86 -1.10
N GLY A 70 3.44 11.05 -1.05
CA GLY A 70 3.82 10.25 -2.19
C GLY A 70 3.02 8.94 -2.29
N LEU A 71 2.85 8.45 -3.51
CA LEU A 71 2.21 7.17 -3.83
C LEU A 71 3.18 6.33 -4.65
N ALA A 72 3.63 5.20 -4.11
CA ALA A 72 4.53 4.27 -4.78
C ALA A 72 3.72 3.28 -5.61
N LEU A 73 4.02 3.19 -6.90
CA LEU A 73 3.46 2.21 -7.81
C LEU A 73 4.49 1.13 -8.08
N ASP A 74 4.13 -0.12 -7.86
CA ASP A 74 5.00 -1.26 -8.15
C ASP A 74 4.18 -2.52 -8.37
N GLY A 75 4.70 -3.40 -9.21
CA GLY A 75 4.11 -4.70 -9.46
C GLY A 75 4.73 -5.81 -8.64
N LYS A 76 3.93 -6.83 -8.39
CA LYS A 76 4.35 -8.06 -7.74
C LYS A 76 3.76 -9.26 -8.45
N THR A 77 4.63 -10.20 -8.80
CA THR A 77 4.24 -11.56 -9.13
C THR A 77 3.98 -12.33 -7.84
N VAL A 78 2.78 -12.89 -7.71
CA VAL A 78 2.38 -13.78 -6.61
C VAL A 78 2.71 -15.21 -7.04
N ARG A 79 3.68 -15.85 -6.38
CA ARG A 79 4.16 -17.17 -6.83
C ARG A 79 3.19 -18.30 -6.50
N ASN A 80 3.33 -19.41 -7.23
CA ASN A 80 2.59 -20.66 -6.99
C ASN A 80 1.06 -20.50 -7.16
N THR A 81 0.67 -19.72 -8.16
CA THR A 81 -0.74 -19.40 -8.46
C THR A 81 -1.26 -20.08 -9.71
N ARG A 82 -0.42 -20.79 -10.47
CA ARG A 82 -0.86 -21.65 -11.57
C ARG A 82 -0.41 -23.10 -11.40
N PRO A 83 -1.24 -24.07 -11.80
CA PRO A 83 -0.78 -25.44 -11.97
C PRO A 83 0.07 -25.56 -13.25
N GLY A 84 1.25 -26.16 -13.17
CA GLY A 84 2.12 -26.41 -14.34
C GLY A 84 2.98 -25.22 -14.78
N THR A 85 3.08 -24.99 -16.10
CA THR A 85 4.05 -24.05 -16.74
C THR A 85 3.49 -22.66 -17.08
N GLY A 86 2.33 -22.28 -16.55
CA GLY A 86 1.73 -20.95 -16.77
C GLY A 86 2.44 -19.82 -16.00
N VAL A 87 2.24 -18.57 -16.44
CA VAL A 87 2.76 -17.35 -15.76
C VAL A 87 2.06 -17.14 -14.42
N ASP A 88 2.75 -16.76 -13.36
CA ASP A 88 2.06 -16.45 -12.10
C ASP A 88 1.17 -15.19 -12.17
N VAL A 89 0.24 -15.03 -11.23
CA VAL A 89 -0.61 -13.83 -11.13
C VAL A 89 0.27 -12.62 -10.84
N GLN A 90 0.13 -11.58 -11.66
CA GLN A 90 0.81 -10.30 -11.47
C GLN A 90 -0.19 -9.26 -10.98
N LEU A 91 0.14 -8.62 -9.86
CA LEU A 91 -0.67 -7.57 -9.24
C LEU A 91 0.11 -6.26 -9.27
N PHE A 92 -0.54 -5.17 -9.64
CA PHE A 92 0.02 -3.84 -9.67
C PHE A 92 -0.63 -3.00 -8.58
N SER A 93 0.16 -2.44 -7.67
CA SER A 93 -0.31 -1.83 -6.42
C SER A 93 0.13 -0.38 -6.27
N ALA A 94 -0.70 0.43 -5.61
CA ALA A 94 -0.42 1.80 -5.21
C ALA A 94 -0.35 1.92 -3.68
N MET A 95 0.85 2.17 -3.14
CA MET A 95 1.10 2.27 -1.70
C MET A 95 1.44 3.71 -1.29
N ARG A 96 0.72 4.28 -0.32
CA ARG A 96 1.06 5.58 0.26
C ARG A 96 2.40 5.55 0.98
N HIS A 97 3.22 6.58 0.78
CA HIS A 97 4.57 6.67 1.36
C HIS A 97 4.57 6.82 2.88
N ASP A 98 3.59 7.57 3.40
CA ASP A 98 3.52 7.97 4.81
C ASP A 98 3.04 6.84 5.72
N THR A 99 1.98 6.16 5.34
CA THR A 99 1.38 5.07 6.13
C THR A 99 1.78 3.70 5.66
N ALA A 100 2.38 3.58 4.47
CA ALA A 100 2.61 2.31 3.80
C ALA A 100 1.31 1.48 3.67
N VAL A 101 0.18 2.13 3.43
CA VAL A 101 -1.09 1.45 3.14
C VAL A 101 -1.28 1.37 1.63
N VAL A 102 -1.66 0.19 1.14
CA VAL A 102 -2.07 0.01 -0.27
C VAL A 102 -3.51 0.54 -0.40
N ILE A 103 -3.69 1.51 -1.29
CA ILE A 103 -4.97 2.21 -1.51
C ILE A 103 -5.57 1.94 -2.88
N ALA A 104 -4.87 1.19 -3.73
CA ALA A 104 -5.42 0.57 -4.92
C ALA A 104 -4.51 -0.59 -5.33
N GLN A 105 -5.11 -1.64 -5.91
CA GLN A 105 -4.39 -2.71 -6.57
C GLN A 105 -5.28 -3.28 -7.68
N VAL A 106 -4.64 -3.70 -8.77
CA VAL A 106 -5.29 -4.34 -9.92
C VAL A 106 -4.47 -5.55 -10.37
N GLN A 107 -5.12 -6.54 -10.95
CA GLN A 107 -4.42 -7.63 -11.60
C GLN A 107 -3.99 -7.18 -13.00
N VAL A 108 -2.73 -7.43 -13.34
CA VAL A 108 -2.21 -7.19 -14.70
C VAL A 108 -2.66 -8.36 -15.59
N PRO A 109 -3.41 -8.10 -16.68
CA PRO A 109 -3.74 -9.13 -17.66
C PRO A 109 -2.48 -9.76 -18.28
N ALA A 110 -2.55 -11.06 -18.59
CA ALA A 110 -1.38 -11.86 -19.00
C ALA A 110 -0.62 -11.31 -20.22
N ASP A 111 -1.31 -10.64 -21.15
CA ASP A 111 -0.75 -10.12 -22.40
C ASP A 111 -0.42 -8.62 -22.33
N THR A 112 -0.35 -8.06 -21.12
CA THR A 112 -0.16 -6.62 -20.91
C THR A 112 0.96 -6.35 -19.90
N THR A 113 1.26 -5.07 -19.67
CA THR A 113 2.27 -4.64 -18.71
C THR A 113 1.68 -3.69 -17.68
N GLU A 114 2.32 -3.55 -16.53
CA GLU A 114 1.89 -2.63 -15.46
C GLU A 114 1.73 -1.19 -15.97
N VAL A 115 2.54 -0.76 -16.93
CA VAL A 115 2.44 0.56 -17.58
C VAL A 115 1.06 0.78 -18.22
N THR A 116 0.50 -0.24 -18.86
CA THR A 116 -0.84 -0.17 -19.47
C THR A 116 -1.97 -0.12 -18.44
N GLN A 117 -1.67 -0.47 -17.18
CA GLN A 117 -2.66 -0.56 -16.09
C GLN A 117 -2.64 0.67 -15.17
N ILE A 118 -1.87 1.71 -15.48
CA ILE A 118 -1.81 2.96 -14.70
C ILE A 118 -3.20 3.58 -14.53
N ALA A 119 -3.96 3.71 -15.63
CA ALA A 119 -5.30 4.27 -15.58
C ALA A 119 -6.24 3.38 -14.75
N ALA A 120 -6.27 2.07 -15.03
CA ALA A 120 -7.09 1.11 -14.28
C ALA A 120 -6.80 1.12 -12.77
N LEU A 121 -5.53 1.33 -12.39
CA LEU A 121 -5.10 1.42 -10.99
C LEU A 121 -5.51 2.74 -10.33
N LEU A 122 -5.34 3.86 -11.02
CA LEU A 122 -5.44 5.19 -10.42
C LEU A 122 -6.77 5.90 -10.65
N ASP A 123 -7.55 5.57 -11.67
CA ASP A 123 -8.88 6.15 -11.91
C ASP A 123 -9.80 6.12 -10.68
N PRO A 124 -9.82 5.06 -9.84
CA PRO A 124 -10.66 5.05 -8.64
C PRO A 124 -10.05 5.80 -7.43
N VAL A 125 -8.86 6.39 -7.56
CA VAL A 125 -8.11 7.03 -6.47
C VAL A 125 -7.99 8.52 -6.74
N ASP A 126 -8.33 9.37 -5.77
CA ASP A 126 -7.98 10.79 -5.86
C ASP A 126 -6.47 10.97 -5.62
N ILE A 127 -5.77 11.39 -6.68
CA ILE A 127 -4.31 11.60 -6.69
C ILE A 127 -3.93 13.08 -6.76
N THR A 128 -4.91 13.97 -6.65
CA THR A 128 -4.72 15.42 -6.75
C THR A 128 -3.67 15.90 -5.72
N GLY A 129 -2.62 16.57 -6.20
CA GLY A 129 -1.53 17.08 -5.37
C GLY A 129 -0.63 16.00 -4.75
N MET A 130 -0.72 14.74 -5.18
CA MET A 130 0.18 13.67 -4.75
C MET A 130 1.43 13.59 -5.63
N THR A 131 2.50 13.01 -5.07
CA THR A 131 3.71 12.67 -5.84
C THR A 131 3.73 11.18 -6.16
N ILE A 132 3.62 10.82 -7.43
CA ILE A 132 3.71 9.43 -7.87
C ILE A 132 5.18 9.04 -8.03
N THR A 133 5.57 7.93 -7.40
CA THR A 133 6.86 7.29 -7.64
C THR A 133 6.66 5.93 -8.24
N ALA A 134 7.40 5.64 -9.30
CA ALA A 134 7.34 4.37 -9.97
C ALA A 134 8.74 3.91 -10.35
N ASP A 135 8.88 2.60 -10.44
CA ASP A 135 10.07 1.92 -10.91
C ASP A 135 10.38 2.32 -12.38
N ALA A 136 11.55 1.92 -12.88
CA ALA A 136 12.08 2.38 -14.17
C ALA A 136 11.40 1.79 -15.42
N ALA A 137 10.45 0.87 -15.28
CA ALA A 137 9.58 0.45 -16.39
C ALA A 137 8.51 1.51 -16.70
N HIS A 138 8.09 2.28 -15.70
CA HIS A 138 6.95 3.20 -15.75
C HIS A 138 7.13 4.64 -16.21
N PRO A 139 8.33 5.28 -16.17
CA PRO A 139 8.46 6.62 -16.72
C PRO A 139 8.03 6.46 -18.16
N SER A 140 6.99 7.13 -18.66
CA SER A 140 6.56 7.09 -20.06
C SER A 140 5.87 8.42 -20.34
N HIS A 141 5.85 8.88 -21.58
CA HIS A 141 5.18 10.15 -21.89
C HIS A 141 3.70 10.05 -21.55
N ASP A 142 3.06 8.91 -21.82
CA ASP A 142 1.65 8.67 -21.51
C ASP A 142 1.40 8.66 -20.00
N THR A 143 2.24 7.97 -19.23
CA THR A 143 2.15 7.94 -17.76
C THR A 143 2.30 9.36 -17.20
N ALA A 144 3.35 10.09 -17.60
CA ALA A 144 3.60 11.44 -17.12
C ALA A 144 2.44 12.39 -17.47
N THR A 145 1.96 12.33 -18.72
CA THR A 145 0.84 13.14 -19.18
C THR A 145 -0.46 12.81 -18.44
N TYR A 146 -0.74 11.52 -18.21
CA TYR A 146 -1.90 11.08 -17.44
C TYR A 146 -1.88 11.66 -16.02
N LEU A 147 -0.74 11.59 -15.34
CA LEU A 147 -0.60 12.11 -13.97
C LEU A 147 -0.77 13.63 -13.91
N LEU A 148 -0.13 14.36 -14.82
CA LEU A 148 -0.22 15.82 -14.86
C LEU A 148 -1.64 16.31 -15.16
N LYS A 149 -2.38 15.61 -16.03
CA LYS A 149 -3.81 15.91 -16.30
C LYS A 149 -4.72 15.71 -15.08
N ARG A 150 -4.25 14.99 -14.07
CA ARG A 150 -4.97 14.71 -12.81
C ARG A 150 -4.35 15.47 -11.64
N ASP A 151 -3.62 16.55 -11.92
CA ASP A 151 -2.95 17.41 -10.93
C ASP A 151 -2.01 16.64 -9.98
N ALA A 152 -1.43 15.54 -10.46
CA ALA A 152 -0.44 14.74 -9.74
C ALA A 152 0.97 14.97 -10.30
N GLY A 153 1.93 15.14 -9.40
CA GLY A 153 3.34 15.19 -9.75
C GLY A 153 3.95 13.80 -9.86
N TYR A 154 5.16 13.71 -10.41
CA TYR A 154 5.91 12.45 -10.41
C TYR A 154 7.38 12.64 -10.02
N ALA A 155 7.98 11.61 -9.46
CA ALA A 155 9.43 11.46 -9.32
C ALA A 155 9.82 10.05 -9.78
N PHE A 156 10.29 9.97 -11.01
CA PHE A 156 10.57 8.71 -11.69
C PHE A 156 12.05 8.38 -11.72
N THR A 157 12.35 7.09 -11.60
CA THR A 157 13.70 6.57 -11.76
C THR A 157 13.89 6.08 -13.19
N VAL A 158 15.05 6.34 -13.80
CA VAL A 158 15.32 5.99 -15.21
C VAL A 158 16.53 5.06 -15.26
N LYS A 159 16.39 3.94 -15.98
CA LYS A 159 17.42 2.90 -16.17
C LYS A 159 17.80 2.77 -17.65
N GLY A 160 18.70 1.82 -17.94
CA GLY A 160 19.23 1.57 -19.29
C GLY A 160 18.22 1.10 -20.34
N ASN A 161 16.99 0.74 -19.96
CA ASN A 161 15.91 0.48 -20.90
C ASN A 161 15.43 1.74 -21.65
N ARG A 162 15.90 2.93 -21.25
CA ARG A 162 15.61 4.22 -21.89
C ARG A 162 16.89 5.01 -22.16
N PRO A 163 17.75 4.54 -23.08
CA PRO A 163 19.09 5.08 -23.24
C PRO A 163 19.09 6.57 -23.61
N GLY A 164 18.23 7.02 -24.52
CA GLY A 164 18.15 8.43 -24.92
C GLY A 164 17.79 9.36 -23.76
N LEU A 165 16.74 9.02 -23.00
CA LEU A 165 16.32 9.80 -21.83
C LEU A 165 17.38 9.76 -20.73
N LEU A 166 18.02 8.61 -20.51
CA LEU A 166 19.08 8.47 -19.52
C LEU A 166 20.30 9.33 -19.88
N THR A 167 20.70 9.37 -21.15
CA THR A 167 21.77 10.25 -21.65
C THR A 167 21.38 11.72 -21.45
N ALA A 168 20.19 12.14 -21.89
CA ALA A 168 19.71 13.50 -21.72
C ALA A 168 19.70 13.96 -20.24
N ILE A 169 19.29 13.07 -19.32
CA ILE A 169 19.37 13.32 -17.87
C ILE A 169 20.83 13.45 -17.41
N THR A 170 21.69 12.54 -17.84
CA THR A 170 23.09 12.49 -17.38
C THR A 170 23.87 13.72 -17.83
N ASP A 171 23.64 14.18 -19.06
CA ASP A 171 24.31 15.35 -19.65
C ASP A 171 23.98 16.65 -18.94
N ARG A 172 22.82 16.73 -18.28
CA ARG A 172 22.41 17.91 -17.49
C ARG A 172 23.02 17.94 -16.10
N LEU A 173 23.39 16.79 -15.57
CA LEU A 173 23.81 16.67 -14.19
C LEU A 173 25.31 16.99 -14.05
N PRO A 174 25.73 17.64 -12.96
CA PRO A 174 27.14 17.86 -12.69
C PRO A 174 27.89 16.54 -12.53
N ALA A 175 29.22 16.58 -12.47
CA ALA A 175 30.01 15.39 -12.10
C ALA A 175 29.58 14.85 -10.73
N ALA A 176 29.62 13.52 -10.56
CA ALA A 176 29.20 12.83 -9.32
C ALA A 176 30.23 12.95 -8.19
N VAL A 177 30.70 14.17 -7.90
CA VAL A 177 31.67 14.46 -6.85
C VAL A 177 30.98 15.12 -5.65
N PRO A 178 31.39 14.82 -4.40
CA PRO A 178 30.72 15.34 -3.20
C PRO A 178 30.63 16.87 -3.16
N ALA A 179 31.63 17.59 -3.68
CA ALA A 179 31.67 19.05 -3.69
C ALA A 179 30.54 19.71 -4.50
N LEU A 180 29.94 18.97 -5.45
CA LEU A 180 28.84 19.46 -6.28
C LEU A 180 27.47 18.90 -5.83
N ALA A 181 27.43 18.18 -4.70
CA ALA A 181 26.20 17.57 -4.22
C ALA A 181 25.21 18.63 -3.73
N ALA A 182 23.93 18.46 -4.09
CA ALA A 182 22.85 19.29 -3.59
C ALA A 182 22.46 18.91 -2.15
N ALA A 183 22.55 17.61 -1.80
CA ALA A 183 22.39 17.14 -0.42
C ALA A 183 23.11 15.81 -0.20
N THR A 184 23.49 15.53 1.05
CA THR A 184 24.03 14.24 1.49
C THR A 184 23.39 13.82 2.80
N HIS A 185 23.05 12.54 2.92
CA HIS A 185 22.53 11.94 4.13
C HIS A 185 23.27 10.65 4.45
N THR A 186 23.67 10.49 5.70
CA THR A 186 24.40 9.32 6.19
C THR A 186 23.63 8.66 7.31
N GLU A 187 23.52 7.34 7.26
CA GLU A 187 22.91 6.53 8.31
C GLU A 187 23.79 5.33 8.66
N HIS A 188 23.63 4.81 9.87
CA HIS A 188 24.28 3.59 10.33
C HIS A 188 23.23 2.48 10.50
N ARG A 189 23.46 1.32 9.88
CA ARG A 189 22.55 0.17 9.94
C ARG A 189 23.35 -1.11 10.06
N ASN A 190 23.13 -1.88 11.12
CA ASN A 190 23.79 -3.17 11.37
C ASN A 190 25.34 -3.07 11.27
N GLY A 191 25.92 -1.99 11.82
CA GLY A 191 27.37 -1.72 11.73
C GLY A 191 27.84 -1.13 10.39
N HIS A 192 27.04 -1.16 9.33
CA HIS A 192 27.36 -0.53 8.06
C HIS A 192 27.01 0.95 8.06
N ARG A 193 27.84 1.78 7.42
CA ARG A 193 27.54 3.18 7.12
C ARG A 193 27.01 3.28 5.70
N VAL A 194 25.80 3.81 5.52
CA VAL A 194 25.18 4.04 4.21
C VAL A 194 25.10 5.55 3.96
N THR A 195 25.79 6.02 2.93
CA THR A 195 25.76 7.42 2.49
C THR A 195 24.94 7.53 1.22
N ARG A 196 23.97 8.45 1.20
CA ARG A 196 23.19 8.81 0.01
C ARG A 196 23.48 10.25 -0.35
N THR A 197 23.97 10.46 -1.55
CA THR A 197 24.27 11.78 -2.08
C THR A 197 23.41 12.03 -3.30
N ILE A 198 22.79 13.21 -3.36
CA ILE A 198 21.96 13.63 -4.50
C ILE A 198 22.56 14.84 -5.21
N TRP A 199 22.49 14.82 -6.52
CA TRP A 199 22.76 15.94 -7.42
C TRP A 199 21.49 16.23 -8.20
N THR A 200 21.17 17.50 -8.39
CA THR A 200 20.01 17.96 -9.15
C THR A 200 20.45 18.99 -10.18
N ALA A 201 19.66 19.12 -11.24
CA ALA A 201 19.78 20.18 -12.24
C ALA A 201 18.38 20.46 -12.82
N PRO A 202 18.15 21.67 -13.37
CA PRO A 202 16.96 21.92 -14.19
C PRO A 202 16.84 20.90 -15.33
N ALA A 203 15.61 20.54 -15.70
CA ALA A 203 15.34 19.62 -16.80
C ALA A 203 15.36 20.30 -18.18
N ASP A 204 15.93 21.51 -18.30
CA ASP A 204 15.97 22.28 -19.54
C ASP A 204 16.51 21.46 -20.71
N GLY A 205 15.76 21.36 -21.80
CA GLY A 205 16.14 20.60 -22.98
C GLY A 205 16.03 19.07 -22.84
N VAL A 206 15.46 18.55 -21.75
CA VAL A 206 15.06 17.14 -21.64
C VAL A 206 13.61 17.01 -22.08
N ASP A 207 13.38 16.32 -23.19
CA ASP A 207 12.04 16.05 -23.72
C ASP A 207 11.32 15.00 -22.86
N PHE A 208 10.60 15.47 -21.84
CA PHE A 208 9.75 14.63 -21.01
C PHE A 208 8.60 15.48 -20.41
N PRO A 209 7.33 14.99 -20.41
CA PRO A 209 6.18 15.85 -20.14
C PRO A 209 6.20 16.46 -18.75
N GLY A 210 6.19 17.79 -18.67
CA GLY A 210 6.16 18.55 -17.42
C GLY A 210 7.39 18.40 -16.53
N ALA A 211 8.51 17.90 -17.06
CA ALA A 211 9.74 17.79 -16.29
C ALA A 211 10.27 19.16 -15.87
N VAL A 212 10.60 19.29 -14.59
CA VAL A 212 11.16 20.52 -14.00
C VAL A 212 12.61 20.30 -13.58
N GLN A 213 12.92 19.13 -13.00
CA GLN A 213 14.26 18.80 -12.54
C GLN A 213 14.66 17.39 -12.93
N VAL A 214 15.94 17.21 -13.18
CA VAL A 214 16.59 15.90 -13.25
C VAL A 214 17.46 15.69 -12.01
N PHE A 215 17.66 14.44 -11.65
CA PHE A 215 18.46 14.11 -10.47
C PHE A 215 19.27 12.84 -10.66
N ARG A 216 20.35 12.75 -9.88
CA ARG A 216 21.11 11.52 -9.66
C ARG A 216 21.27 11.29 -8.17
N ILE A 217 21.03 10.07 -7.74
CA ILE A 217 21.28 9.60 -6.38
C ILE A 217 22.39 8.55 -6.44
N ARG A 218 23.43 8.74 -5.64
CA ARG A 218 24.44 7.72 -5.36
C ARG A 218 24.23 7.19 -3.96
N ARG A 219 24.18 5.86 -3.82
CA ARG A 219 24.24 5.15 -2.55
C ARG A 219 25.58 4.44 -2.43
N ASP A 220 26.39 4.87 -1.48
CA ASP A 220 27.62 4.20 -1.09
C ASP A 220 27.39 3.47 0.25
N THR A 221 27.71 2.18 0.30
CA THR A 221 27.69 1.40 1.55
C THR A 221 29.11 1.11 1.96
N TYR A 222 29.42 1.34 3.23
CA TYR A 222 30.71 1.07 3.84
C TYR A 222 30.58 0.01 4.93
N ALA A 223 31.52 -0.92 4.97
CA ALA A 223 31.69 -1.87 6.06
C ALA A 223 32.16 -1.16 7.35
N PRO A 224 32.09 -1.84 8.51
CA PRO A 224 32.53 -1.26 9.80
C PRO A 224 34.00 -0.80 9.80
N ASP A 225 34.86 -1.44 9.02
CA ASP A 225 36.27 -1.09 8.81
C ASP A 225 36.48 0.14 7.90
N GLY A 226 35.40 0.72 7.37
CA GLY A 226 35.43 1.87 6.48
C GLY A 226 35.60 1.55 5.00
N GLN A 227 35.74 0.29 4.60
CA GLN A 227 35.85 -0.09 3.19
C GLN A 227 34.49 0.06 2.48
N ARG A 228 34.47 0.67 1.28
CA ARG A 228 33.25 0.74 0.47
C ARG A 228 32.93 -0.64 -0.12
N VAL A 229 31.81 -1.22 0.29
CA VAL A 229 31.34 -2.54 -0.16
C VAL A 229 30.34 -2.48 -1.31
N SER A 230 29.62 -1.37 -1.47
CA SER A 230 28.76 -1.19 -2.64
C SER A 230 28.62 0.27 -3.05
N LYS A 231 28.41 0.47 -4.35
CA LYS A 231 28.12 1.76 -4.97
C LYS A 231 26.99 1.55 -5.97
N HIS A 232 25.88 2.26 -5.78
CA HIS A 232 24.75 2.25 -6.70
C HIS A 232 24.47 3.66 -7.16
N LEU A 233 24.29 3.83 -8.47
CA LEU A 233 23.83 5.08 -9.07
C LEU A 233 22.43 4.88 -9.61
N LEU A 234 21.60 5.88 -9.40
CA LEU A 234 20.26 5.97 -9.93
C LEU A 234 20.09 7.37 -10.51
N HIS A 235 19.51 7.44 -11.70
CA HIS A 235 19.14 8.69 -12.36
C HIS A 235 17.62 8.79 -12.37
N GLY A 236 17.11 10.00 -12.48
CA GLY A 236 15.68 10.22 -12.50
C GLY A 236 15.30 11.62 -12.93
N ILE A 237 13.99 11.81 -13.05
CA ILE A 237 13.36 13.01 -13.54
C ILE A 237 12.08 13.26 -12.74
N THR A 238 11.75 14.53 -12.52
CA THR A 238 10.58 14.91 -11.73
C THR A 238 9.90 16.15 -12.30
N SER A 239 8.57 16.19 -12.20
CA SER A 239 7.76 17.39 -12.47
C SER A 239 7.65 18.33 -11.27
N LEU A 240 8.26 17.97 -10.14
CA LEU A 240 8.14 18.73 -8.91
C LEU A 240 9.13 19.89 -8.87
N THR A 241 8.63 21.04 -8.40
CA THR A 241 9.46 22.15 -7.93
C THR A 241 9.72 21.95 -6.44
N CYS A 242 10.68 21.09 -6.10
CA CYS A 242 11.02 20.75 -4.72
C CYS A 242 12.54 20.64 -4.51
N THR A 243 12.97 20.60 -3.25
CA THR A 243 14.38 20.50 -2.87
C THR A 243 14.95 19.12 -3.17
N ALA A 244 16.28 19.04 -3.29
CA ALA A 244 16.97 17.76 -3.46
C ALA A 244 16.67 16.77 -2.31
N THR A 245 16.48 17.26 -1.09
CA THR A 245 16.12 16.42 0.06
C THR A 245 14.72 15.81 -0.09
N GLU A 246 13.74 16.57 -0.60
CA GLU A 246 12.39 16.08 -0.86
C GLU A 246 12.36 15.05 -1.99
N ILE A 247 13.09 15.29 -3.09
CA ILE A 247 13.26 14.30 -4.17
C ILE A 247 13.86 13.00 -3.60
N ALA A 248 14.94 13.11 -2.82
CA ALA A 248 15.57 11.95 -2.20
C ALA A 248 14.62 11.22 -1.24
N ALA A 249 13.75 11.94 -0.53
CA ALA A 249 12.74 11.36 0.35
C ALA A 249 11.69 10.57 -0.44
N HIS A 250 11.16 11.10 -1.54
CA HIS A 250 10.20 10.38 -2.40
C HIS A 250 10.81 9.10 -2.99
N VAL A 251 12.02 9.20 -3.55
CA VAL A 251 12.72 8.03 -4.14
C VAL A 251 13.03 6.99 -3.07
N ARG A 252 13.40 7.42 -1.86
CA ARG A 252 13.64 6.50 -0.73
C ARG A 252 12.35 5.83 -0.28
N SER A 253 11.25 6.57 -0.20
CA SER A 253 9.95 6.06 0.23
C SER A 253 9.34 5.08 -0.77
N HIS A 254 9.65 5.22 -2.07
CA HIS A 254 9.28 4.25 -3.10
C HIS A 254 9.71 2.81 -2.73
N TRP A 255 10.96 2.62 -2.29
CA TRP A 255 11.46 1.30 -1.81
C TRP A 255 10.65 0.71 -0.63
N GLY A 256 9.79 1.52 -0.03
CA GLY A 256 8.83 1.06 0.96
C GLY A 256 7.86 0.02 0.41
N ILE A 257 7.46 0.06 -0.85
CA ILE A 257 6.52 -0.94 -1.39
C ILE A 257 7.12 -2.35 -1.37
N GLU A 258 8.35 -2.49 -1.84
CA GLU A 258 9.07 -3.77 -1.80
C GLU A 258 9.33 -4.25 -0.37
N ASN A 259 9.86 -3.38 0.50
CA ASN A 259 10.26 -3.80 1.85
C ASN A 259 9.11 -3.89 2.85
N LYS A 260 8.12 -3.00 2.74
CA LYS A 260 7.00 -2.88 3.68
C LYS A 260 5.76 -3.61 3.19
N ILE A 261 5.60 -3.91 1.90
CA ILE A 261 4.44 -4.66 1.40
C ILE A 261 4.87 -6.03 0.91
N HIS A 262 5.64 -6.09 -0.18
CA HIS A 262 5.94 -7.34 -0.88
C HIS A 262 6.69 -8.34 0.01
N TRP A 263 7.80 -7.92 0.62
CA TRP A 263 8.58 -8.79 1.50
C TRP A 263 7.77 -9.32 2.70
N ILE A 264 6.92 -8.47 3.29
CA ILE A 264 6.07 -8.89 4.42
C ILE A 264 5.02 -9.91 3.97
N ARG A 265 4.41 -9.71 2.81
CA ARG A 265 3.47 -10.67 2.21
C ARG A 265 4.15 -12.01 1.98
N ASP A 266 5.35 -12.01 1.41
CA ASP A 266 6.06 -13.23 1.04
C ASP A 266 6.57 -14.00 2.25
N VAL A 267 7.29 -13.31 3.13
CA VAL A 267 8.06 -13.95 4.20
C VAL A 267 7.24 -14.11 5.46
N LEU A 268 6.50 -13.08 5.88
CA LEU A 268 5.77 -13.12 7.14
C LEU A 268 4.36 -13.71 6.97
N LEU A 269 3.67 -13.40 5.87
CA LEU A 269 2.32 -13.89 5.56
C LEU A 269 2.31 -15.10 4.62
N GLY A 270 3.50 -15.63 4.29
CA GLY A 270 3.70 -16.87 3.54
C GLY A 270 3.06 -16.87 2.15
N GLU A 271 2.95 -15.70 1.50
CA GLU A 271 2.24 -15.57 0.23
C GLU A 271 2.82 -16.46 -0.87
N ASP A 272 4.13 -16.39 -1.09
CA ASP A 272 4.81 -17.22 -2.09
C ASP A 272 4.76 -18.73 -1.76
N HIS A 273 4.46 -19.11 -0.53
CA HIS A 273 4.29 -20.52 -0.12
C HIS A 273 2.83 -20.99 -0.23
N HIS A 274 1.89 -20.08 -0.56
CA HIS A 274 0.48 -20.40 -0.66
C HIS A 274 0.11 -20.85 -2.07
N HIS A 275 -0.17 -22.13 -2.23
CA HIS A 275 -0.66 -22.72 -3.47
C HIS A 275 -2.11 -22.30 -3.75
N ALA A 276 -2.29 -21.19 -4.47
CA ALA A 276 -3.58 -20.56 -4.77
C ALA A 276 -3.94 -20.69 -6.25
N TYR A 277 -4.07 -21.93 -6.73
CA TYR A 277 -4.21 -22.27 -8.14
C TYR A 277 -5.56 -21.98 -8.78
N LEU A 278 -6.58 -21.63 -7.98
CA LEU A 278 -7.97 -21.59 -8.42
C LEU A 278 -8.42 -20.14 -8.64
N GLY A 279 -8.79 -19.83 -9.88
CA GLY A 279 -9.46 -18.59 -10.26
C GLY A 279 -8.80 -17.33 -9.69
N THR A 280 -9.56 -16.55 -8.93
CA THR A 280 -9.17 -15.26 -8.36
C THR A 280 -8.61 -15.36 -6.93
N VAL A 281 -8.42 -16.57 -6.39
CA VAL A 281 -8.03 -16.78 -4.97
C VAL A 281 -6.73 -16.08 -4.62
N ALA A 282 -5.73 -16.12 -5.51
CA ALA A 282 -4.45 -15.44 -5.29
C ALA A 282 -4.63 -13.93 -5.07
N HIS A 283 -5.45 -13.29 -5.91
CA HIS A 283 -5.77 -11.87 -5.81
C HIS A 283 -6.61 -11.57 -4.56
N ALA A 284 -7.64 -12.37 -4.27
CA ALA A 284 -8.46 -12.19 -3.06
C ALA A 284 -7.61 -12.29 -1.77
N MET A 285 -6.70 -13.27 -1.71
CA MET A 285 -5.80 -13.44 -0.57
C MET A 285 -4.79 -12.29 -0.47
N ALA A 286 -4.27 -11.77 -1.58
CA ALA A 286 -3.43 -10.58 -1.59
C ALA A 286 -4.17 -9.36 -1.02
N ALA A 287 -5.43 -9.14 -1.41
CA ALA A 287 -6.27 -8.06 -0.88
C ALA A 287 -6.48 -8.19 0.64
N LEU A 288 -6.77 -9.40 1.13
CA LEU A 288 -6.91 -9.67 2.58
C LEU A 288 -5.59 -9.48 3.35
N ARG A 289 -4.44 -9.81 2.75
CA ARG A 289 -3.12 -9.55 3.35
C ARG A 289 -2.83 -8.05 3.40
N ASN A 290 -3.13 -7.30 2.34
CA ASN A 290 -3.02 -5.85 2.32
C ASN A 290 -3.90 -5.22 3.41
N LEU A 291 -5.15 -5.69 3.56
CA LEU A 291 -6.05 -5.28 4.64
C LEU A 291 -5.45 -5.53 6.02
N ALA A 292 -4.97 -6.74 6.30
CA ALA A 292 -4.37 -7.08 7.58
C ALA A 292 -3.16 -6.19 7.89
N LEU A 293 -2.29 -5.94 6.90
CA LEU A 293 -1.13 -5.07 7.06
C LEU A 293 -1.52 -3.61 7.28
N ALA A 294 -2.54 -3.13 6.57
CA ALA A 294 -3.04 -1.78 6.74
C ALA A 294 -3.58 -1.58 8.16
N LEU A 295 -4.41 -2.50 8.67
CA LEU A 295 -4.95 -2.43 10.03
C LEU A 295 -3.85 -2.46 11.10
N ILE A 296 -2.82 -3.29 10.92
CA ILE A 296 -1.67 -3.31 11.82
C ILE A 296 -0.98 -1.94 11.88
N ARG A 297 -0.82 -1.28 10.72
CA ARG A 297 -0.16 0.02 10.63
C ARG A 297 -1.01 1.16 11.17
N LEU A 298 -2.31 1.15 10.87
CA LEU A 298 -3.26 2.13 11.38
C LEU A 298 -3.39 2.03 12.91
N ALA A 299 -3.24 0.83 13.49
CA ALA A 299 -3.10 0.65 14.93
C ALA A 299 -1.74 1.13 15.52
N GLY A 300 -0.88 1.76 14.71
CA GLY A 300 0.39 2.33 15.15
C GLY A 300 1.57 1.36 15.24
N HIS A 301 1.43 0.12 14.77
CA HIS A 301 2.50 -0.87 14.88
C HIS A 301 3.44 -0.86 13.67
N THR A 302 4.73 -0.63 13.94
CA THR A 302 5.79 -0.64 12.90
C THR A 302 6.63 -1.93 12.92
N ARG A 303 6.70 -2.63 14.06
CA ARG A 303 7.45 -3.89 14.23
C ARG A 303 6.60 -5.12 13.92
N ILE A 304 6.21 -5.26 12.66
CA ILE A 304 5.20 -6.23 12.21
C ILE A 304 5.59 -7.67 12.55
N LYS A 305 6.85 -8.08 12.36
CA LYS A 305 7.32 -9.42 12.70
C LYS A 305 7.05 -9.79 14.17
N GLN A 306 7.46 -8.93 15.10
CA GLN A 306 7.28 -9.13 16.54
C GLN A 306 5.80 -9.17 16.93
N LEU A 307 4.98 -8.32 16.29
CA LEU A 307 3.54 -8.32 16.50
C LEU A 307 2.93 -9.66 16.06
N MET A 308 3.28 -10.15 14.88
CA MET A 308 2.78 -11.43 14.37
C MET A 308 3.17 -12.61 15.26
N GLU A 309 4.41 -12.65 15.75
CA GLU A 309 4.87 -13.66 16.72
C GLU A 309 4.02 -13.63 18.00
N ARG A 310 3.75 -12.44 18.55
CA ARG A 310 2.92 -12.25 19.74
C ARG A 310 1.47 -12.69 19.53
N HIS A 311 0.87 -12.34 18.39
CA HIS A 311 -0.51 -12.70 18.07
C HIS A 311 -0.66 -14.18 17.71
N HIS A 312 0.37 -14.81 17.15
CA HIS A 312 0.40 -16.26 16.96
C HIS A 312 0.37 -16.99 18.30
N ALA A 313 1.15 -16.51 19.27
CA ALA A 313 1.15 -17.03 20.64
C ALA A 313 -0.16 -16.75 21.39
N ASN A 314 -0.83 -15.62 21.11
CA ASN A 314 -2.10 -15.27 21.74
C ASN A 314 -3.07 -14.57 20.77
N LYS A 315 -3.97 -15.36 20.19
CA LYS A 315 -5.00 -14.89 19.24
C LYS A 315 -6.03 -13.95 19.88
N MET A 316 -6.17 -13.94 21.21
CA MET A 316 -7.08 -13.04 21.92
C MET A 316 -6.67 -11.57 21.87
N LEU A 317 -5.47 -11.28 21.36
CA LEU A 317 -4.99 -9.91 21.15
C LEU A 317 -5.53 -9.28 19.85
N ILE A 318 -6.03 -10.10 18.91
CA ILE A 318 -6.52 -9.62 17.60
C ILE A 318 -7.68 -8.61 17.74
N PRO A 319 -8.71 -8.81 18.58
CA PRO A 319 -9.79 -7.83 18.73
C PRO A 319 -9.30 -6.45 19.17
N THR A 320 -8.32 -6.38 20.08
CA THR A 320 -7.73 -5.11 20.54
C THR A 320 -7.01 -4.39 19.40
N LEU A 321 -6.26 -5.13 18.57
CA LEU A 321 -5.61 -4.59 17.38
C LEU A 321 -6.62 -4.01 16.38
N LEU A 322 -7.71 -4.74 16.11
CA LEU A 322 -8.75 -4.29 15.19
C LEU A 322 -9.45 -3.02 15.71
N ASN A 323 -9.76 -2.98 17.01
CA ASN A 323 -10.38 -1.81 17.63
C ASN A 323 -9.47 -0.57 17.66
N ALA A 324 -8.15 -0.76 17.67
CA ALA A 324 -7.19 0.35 17.61
C ALA A 324 -7.05 0.91 16.19
N ALA A 325 -7.21 0.07 15.17
CA ALA A 325 -7.03 0.45 13.76
C ALA A 325 -8.20 1.27 13.17
N ILE A 326 -9.38 1.25 13.81
CA ILE A 326 -10.63 1.85 13.31
C ILE A 326 -10.97 3.14 14.09
N ARG A 327 -10.09 3.59 14.99
CA ARG A 327 -10.22 4.86 15.71
C ARG A 327 -9.50 5.97 14.98
#